data_AF-A0A2I1J275-F1
#
_entry.id   AF-A0A2I1J275-F1
#
_cell.length_a   1.000
_cell.length_b   1.000
_cell.length_c   1.000
_cell.angle_alpha   90.00
_cell.angle_beta   90.00
_cell.angle_gamma   90.00
#
_symmetry.space_group_name_H-M   'P 1'
#
loop_
_entity.id
_entity.type
_entity.pdbx_description
1 polymer ?
#
loop_
_entity_poly.entity_id
_entity_poly.type
_entity_poly.pdbx_seq_one_letter_code
_entity_poly.pdbx_strand_id
1 'polypeptide(L)' 'MTTEYLGVKQVAERLGITSGGLLNLKLPEPDATIGRTRGWLPETIDEWNAQRPGRGVGGGRPRKNKA' A
#
# COMPACT_ATOMS: atom_id res chain seq x y z
N MET A 1 -6.77 -2.85 24.46
CA MET A 1 -6.97 -2.84 22.99
C MET A 1 -5.62 -3.02 22.33
N THR A 2 -5.54 -3.76 21.24
CA THR A 2 -4.29 -4.01 20.51
C THR A 2 -4.32 -3.23 19.21
N THR A 3 -3.25 -2.49 18.91
CA THR A 3 -3.11 -1.78 17.64
C THR A 3 -2.41 -2.68 16.64
N GLU A 4 -3.06 -2.96 15.51
CA GLU A 4 -2.49 -3.76 14.43
C GLU A 4 -1.89 -2.84 13.35
N TYR A 5 -0.62 -3.10 13.01
CA TYR A 5 0.09 -2.38 11.95
C TYR A 5 0.26 -3.27 10.73
N LEU A 6 0.10 -2.68 9.55
CA LEU A 6 0.31 -3.31 8.26
C LEU A 6 1.80 -3.27 7.89
N GLY A 7 2.39 -4.44 7.66
CA GLY A 7 3.70 -4.54 7.03
C GLY A 7 3.64 -4.29 5.52
N VAL A 8 4.79 -4.10 4.88
CA VAL A 8 4.92 -3.84 3.42
C VAL A 8 4.08 -4.80 2.56
N LYS A 9 4.04 -6.09 2.89
CA LYS A 9 3.25 -7.08 2.16
C LYS A 9 1.74 -6.82 2.28
N GLN A 10 1.26 -6.52 3.48
CA GLN A 10 -0.17 -6.26 3.74
C GLN A 10 -0.60 -4.93 3.10
N VAL A 11 0.27 -3.93 3.08
CA VAL A 11 0.04 -2.68 2.36
C VAL A 11 -0.10 -2.94 0.86
N ALA A 12 0.76 -3.77 0.26
CA ALA A 12 0.68 -4.12 -1.16
C ALA A 12 -0.63 -4.87 -1.50
N GLU A 13 -1.01 -5.83 -0.65
CA GLU A 13 -2.28 -6.58 -0.77
C GLU A 13 -3.48 -5.64 -0.68
N ARG A 14 -3.50 -4.71 0.28
CA ARG A 14 -4.56 -3.71 0.46
C ARG A 14 -4.72 -2.81 -0.76
N LEU A 15 -3.61 -2.44 -1.40
CA LEU A 15 -3.59 -1.58 -2.58
C LEU A 15 -3.80 -2.36 -3.89
N GLY A 16 -3.90 -3.69 -3.84
CA GLY A 16 -4.06 -4.53 -5.03
C GLY A 16 -2.87 -4.52 -5.99
N ILE A 17 -1.66 -4.23 -5.48
CA ILE A 17 -0.43 -4.17 -6.27
C ILE A 17 0.60 -5.19 -5.77
N THR A 18 1.65 -5.41 -6.57
CA THR A 18 2.77 -6.25 -6.14
C THR A 18 3.65 -5.51 -5.14
N SER A 19 4.31 -6.22 -4.23
CA SER A 19 5.26 -5.61 -3.28
C SER A 19 6.41 -4.85 -3.99
N GLY A 20 6.85 -5.33 -5.15
CA GLY A 20 7.82 -4.62 -5.97
C GLY A 20 7.25 -3.31 -6.55
N GLY A 21 5.98 -3.32 -6.96
CA GLY A 21 5.27 -2.11 -7.37
C GLY A 21 5.16 -1.10 -6.24
N LEU A 22 4.87 -1.57 -5.02
CA LEU A 22 4.78 -0.76 -3.81
C LEU A 22 6.10 -0.07 -3.46
N LEU A 23 7.24 -0.77 -3.57
CA LEU A 23 8.57 -0.21 -3.26
C LEU A 23 9.00 0.92 -4.21
N ASN A 24 8.40 0.99 -5.40
CA ASN A 24 8.62 2.11 -6.33
C ASN A 24 7.79 3.35 -5.97
N LEU A 25 6.91 3.24 -4.97
CA LEU A 25 6.06 4.34 -4.53
C LEU A 25 6.72 5.09 -3.38
N LYS A 26 6.52 6.40 -3.38
CA LYS A 26 6.83 7.23 -2.21
C LYS A 26 5.73 7.03 -1.18
N LEU A 27 5.87 5.97 -0.38
CA LEU A 27 5.01 5.67 0.75
C LEU A 27 5.07 6.78 1.81
N PRO A 28 4.01 6.94 2.61
CA PRO A 28 4.05 7.85 3.76
C PRO A 28 5.04 7.34 4.80
N GLU A 29 5.39 8.19 5.74
CA GLU A 29 6.20 7.80 6.89
C GLU A 29 5.51 6.65 7.66
N PRO A 30 6.24 5.63 8.12
CA PRO A 30 5.66 4.53 8.88
C PRO A 30 5.22 4.97 10.27
N ASP A 31 4.01 4.59 10.67
CA ASP A 31 3.46 4.84 12.01
C ASP A 31 4.21 4.05 13.10
N ALA A 32 4.83 2.93 12.73
CA ALA A 32 5.67 2.14 13.63
C ALA A 32 6.89 1.57 12.90
N THR A 33 8.02 1.52 13.59
CA THR A 33 9.23 0.85 13.10
C THR A 33 9.73 -0.15 14.14
N ILE A 34 9.91 -1.40 13.71
CA ILE A 34 10.44 -2.50 14.52
C ILE A 34 11.72 -3.00 13.86
N GLY A 35 12.87 -2.48 14.31
CA GLY A 35 14.16 -2.73 13.66
C GLY A 35 14.16 -2.26 12.21
N ARG A 36 14.18 -3.20 11.26
CA ARG A 36 14.10 -2.90 9.81
C ARG A 36 12.68 -2.97 9.24
N THR A 37 11.74 -3.48 10.03
CA THR A 37 10.35 -3.64 9.63
C THR A 37 9.61 -2.32 9.83
N ARG A 38 8.96 -1.86 8.76
CA ARG A 38 8.10 -0.68 8.77
C ARG A 38 6.64 -1.13 8.83
N GLY A 39 5.87 -0.48 9.67
CA GLY A 39 4.46 -0.71 9.90
C GLY A 39 3.66 0.56 9.68
N TRP A 40 2.50 0.43 9.04
CA TRP A 40 1.55 1.53 8.83
C TRP A 40 0.20 1.17 9.41
N LEU A 41 -0.55 2.15 9.88
CA LEU A 41 -1.95 1.96 10.17
C LEU A 41 -2.73 1.78 8.85
N PRO A 42 -3.81 0.99 8.87
CA PRO A 42 -4.74 0.90 7.76
C PRO A 42 -5.21 2.28 7.27
N GLU A 43 -5.51 3.18 8.21
CA GLU A 43 -6.00 4.54 7.96
C GLU A 43 -4.95 5.39 7.26
N THR A 44 -3.69 5.36 7.72
CA THR A 44 -2.56 6.08 7.09
C THR A 44 -2.38 5.69 5.63
N ILE A 45 -2.51 4.40 5.30
CA ILE A 45 -2.42 3.92 3.91
C ILE A 45 -3.62 4.34 3.09
N ASP A 46 -4.83 4.30 3.64
CA ASP A 46 -6.05 4.68 2.92
C ASP A 46 -6.07 6.18 2.59
N GLU A 47 -5.71 7.03 3.56
CA GLU A 47 -5.60 8.47 3.38
C GLU A 47 -4.54 8.82 2.34
N TRP A 48 -3.35 8.21 2.46
CA TRP A 48 -2.29 8.40 1.48
C TRP A 48 -2.73 7.94 0.08
N ASN A 49 -3.41 6.79 -0.03
CA ASN A 49 -3.85 6.27 -1.32
C ASN A 49 -4.91 7.16 -1.96
N ALA A 50 -5.79 7.78 -1.17
CA ALA A 50 -6.78 8.75 -1.64
C ALA A 50 -6.12 10.06 -2.14
N GLN A 51 -5.04 10.50 -1.49
CA GLN A 51 -4.34 11.74 -1.81
C GLN A 51 -3.19 11.57 -2.81
N ARG A 52 -2.84 10.33 -3.18
CA ARG A 52 -1.65 10.04 -3.95
C ARG A 52 -1.68 10.71 -5.33
N PRO A 53 -0.68 11.54 -5.68
CA PRO A 53 -0.60 12.17 -6.99
C PRO A 53 -0.18 11.15 -8.06
N GLY A 54 -1.15 10.59 -8.79
CA GLY A 54 -0.91 9.72 -9.95
C GLY A 54 -2.05 8.77 -10.32
N ARG A 55 -2.78 9.12 -11.39
CA ARG A 55 -3.65 8.29 -12.28
C ARG A 55 -4.58 7.27 -11.59
N GLY A 56 -5.44 7.76 -10.70
CA GLY A 56 -6.78 7.23 -10.40
C GLY A 56 -6.87 5.79 -9.87
N VAL A 57 -7.00 5.64 -8.54
CA VAL A 57 -7.82 4.64 -7.78
C VAL A 57 -7.97 3.18 -8.29
N GLY A 58 -7.14 2.70 -9.23
CA GLY A 58 -7.39 1.46 -9.96
C GLY A 58 -6.26 1.09 -10.91
N GLY A 59 -5.01 1.14 -10.44
CA GLY A 59 -3.80 0.76 -11.19
C GLY A 59 -3.70 -0.73 -11.54
N GLY A 60 -4.82 -1.44 -11.61
CA GLY A 60 -4.90 -2.79 -12.15
C GLY A 60 -4.77 -2.73 -13.66
N ARG A 61 -3.76 -3.43 -14.20
CA ARG A 61 -3.72 -3.77 -15.63
C ARG A 61 -5.04 -4.46 -16.00
N PRO A 62 -5.82 -3.97 -16.98
CA PRO A 62 -7.02 -4.67 -17.43
C PRO A 62 -6.67 -6.11 -17.80
N ARG A 63 -7.39 -7.09 -17.25
CA ARG A 63 -7.25 -8.48 -17.68
C ARG A 63 -7.63 -8.52 -19.15
N LYS A 64 -6.69 -8.96 -20.00
CA LYS A 64 -6.96 -9.21 -21.41
C LYS A 64 -7.95 -10.37 -21.48
N ASN A 65 -9.20 -10.11 -21.86
CA ASN A 65 -10.15 -11.18 -22.18
C ASN A 65 -9.52 -12.06 -23.26
N LYS A 66 -9.44 -13.37 -22.99
CA LYS A 66 -9.15 -14.35 -24.03
C LYS A 66 -10.39 -14.43 -24.93
N ALA A 67 -10.17 -14.25 -26.23
CA ALA A 67 -11.13 -14.57 -27.27
C ALA A 67 -11.41 -16.07 -27.30
#